data_AF-A0AA39J5B3-F1
#
_entry.id   AF-A0AA39J5B3-F1
#
_cell.length_a   1.000
_cell.length_b   1.000
_cell.length_c   1.000
_cell.angle_alpha   90.00
_cell.angle_beta   90.00
_cell.angle_gamma   90.00
#
_symmetry.space_group_name_H-M   'P 1'
#
loop_
_entity.id
_entity.type
_entity.pdbx_description
1 polymer ?
#
loop_
_entity_poly.entity_id
_entity_poly.type
_entity_poly.pdbx_seq_one_letter_code
_entity_poly.pdbx_strand_id
1 'polypeptide(L)'
;VSALLAEATSNQTYLNAAIESANFIQAHLLNLSNIVLDSILSQSNESCSVDSMVYSYNSGIFIEGLVVLSDLTVTRQLKLCMS
;
A
#
# COMPACT_ATOMS: atom_id res chain seq x y z
N VAL A 1 7.85 2.61 -0.38
CA VAL A 1 8.90 3.21 0.50
C VAL A 1 8.64 2.97 1.97
N SER A 2 7.48 3.34 2.54
CA SER A 2 7.22 3.20 3.99
C SER A 2 7.39 1.77 4.53
N ALA A 3 6.98 0.74 3.79
CA ALA A 3 7.16 -0.66 4.21
C ALA A 3 8.65 -1.03 4.39
N LEU A 4 9.50 -0.69 3.41
CA LEU A 4 10.95 -0.91 3.49
C LEU A 4 11.60 -0.11 4.62
N LEU A 5 11.16 1.13 4.86
CA LEU A 5 11.64 1.92 6.00
C LEU A 5 11.22 1.28 7.33
N ALA A 6 10.00 0.75 7.43
CA ALA A 6 9.53 0.05 8.62
C ALA A 6 10.37 -1.22 8.88
N GLU A 7 10.71 -1.97 7.82
CA GLU A 7 11.58 -3.14 7.90
C GLU A 7 12.98 -2.76 8.39
N ALA A 8 13.62 -1.80 7.74
CA ALA A 8 15.00 -1.41 8.03
C ALA A 8 15.17 -0.77 9.43
N THR A 9 14.14 -0.09 9.94
CA THR A 9 14.24 0.72 11.17
C THR A 9 13.45 0.17 12.34
N SER A 10 12.57 -0.82 12.11
CA SER A 10 11.58 -1.27 13.10
C SER A 10 10.71 -0.13 13.68
N ASN A 11 10.59 0.99 12.97
CA ASN A 11 9.88 2.18 13.45
C ASN A 11 8.37 2.08 13.15
N GLN A 12 7.56 2.22 14.20
CA GLN A 12 6.10 2.13 14.13
C GLN A 12 5.47 3.17 13.21
N THR A 13 6.04 4.38 13.11
CA THR A 13 5.51 5.43 12.23
C THR A 13 5.51 5.00 10.77
N TYR A 14 6.59 4.36 10.31
CA TYR A 14 6.66 3.86 8.94
C TYR A 14 5.76 2.65 8.72
N LEU A 15 5.60 1.80 9.74
CA LEU A 15 4.67 0.67 9.66
C LEU A 15 3.22 1.16 9.51
N ASN A 16 2.80 2.12 10.34
CA ASN A 16 1.48 2.73 10.26
C ASN A 16 1.27 3.40 8.90
N ALA A 17 2.24 4.18 8.43
CA ALA A 17 2.16 4.82 7.12
C ALA A 17 2.05 3.81 5.96
N ALA A 18 2.73 2.67 6.05
CA ALA A 18 2.64 1.59 5.06
C ALA A 18 1.24 0.94 5.05
N ILE A 19 0.67 0.66 6.23
CA ILE A 19 -0.68 0.11 6.39
C ILE A 19 -1.72 1.07 5.81
N GLU A 20 -1.68 2.35 6.20
CA GLU A 20 -2.64 3.34 5.70
C GLU A 20 -2.55 3.53 4.18
N SER A 21 -1.34 3.55 3.63
CA SER A 21 -1.14 3.65 2.16
C SER A 21 -1.72 2.43 1.44
N ALA A 22 -1.50 1.22 1.98
CA ALA A 22 -2.00 -0.01 1.38
C ALA A 22 -3.54 -0.09 1.45
N ASN A 23 -4.14 0.37 2.54
CA ASN A 23 -5.60 0.45 2.69
C ASN A 23 -6.20 1.44 1.70
N PHE A 24 -5.57 2.62 1.51
CA PHE A 24 -6.03 3.62 0.56
C PHE A 24 -6.03 3.09 -0.88
N ILE A 25 -4.95 2.44 -1.31
CA ILE A 25 -4.86 1.85 -2.66
C ILE A 25 -5.93 0.77 -2.85
N GLN A 26 -6.11 -0.12 -1.87
CA GLN A 26 -7.15 -1.16 -1.93
C GLN A 26 -8.56 -0.58 -2.02
N ALA A 27 -8.84 0.48 -1.28
CA ALA A 27 -10.16 1.09 -1.22
C ALA A 27 -10.52 1.90 -2.46
N HIS A 28 -9.54 2.50 -3.13
CA HIS A 28 -9.81 3.54 -4.14
C HIS A 28 -9.17 3.31 -5.51
N LEU A 29 -8.11 2.52 -5.60
CA LEU A 29 -7.31 2.39 -6.83
C LEU A 29 -7.25 0.96 -7.37
N LEU A 30 -8.04 0.02 -6.85
CA LEU A 30 -8.19 -1.30 -7.47
C LEU A 30 -9.41 -1.32 -8.39
N ASN A 31 -9.22 -1.85 -9.60
CA ASN A 31 -10.34 -2.22 -10.46
C ASN A 31 -10.93 -3.59 -10.06
N LEU A 32 -11.99 -4.02 -10.76
CA LEU A 32 -12.66 -5.31 -10.50
C LEU A 32 -11.76 -6.55 -10.72
N SER A 33 -10.61 -6.38 -11.36
CA SER A 33 -9.60 -7.43 -11.57
C SER A 33 -8.41 -7.32 -10.62
N ASN A 34 -8.51 -6.49 -9.57
CA ASN A 34 -7.44 -6.21 -8.59
C ASN A 34 -6.16 -5.63 -9.23
N ILE A 35 -6.30 -4.88 -10.32
CA ILE A 35 -5.19 -4.15 -10.94
C ILE A 35 -5.18 -2.72 -10.37
N VAL A 36 -3.99 -2.23 -10.02
CA VAL A 36 -3.79 -0.87 -9.53
C VAL A 36 -3.93 0.13 -10.67
N LEU A 37 -4.89 1.04 -10.53
CA LEU A 37 -5.17 2.17 -11.42
C LEU A 37 -4.19 3.32 -11.17
N ASP A 38 -4.14 4.28 -12.08
CA ASP A 38 -3.07 5.28 -12.10
C ASP A 38 -3.18 6.31 -10.97
N SER A 39 -4.30 7.03 -10.92
CA SER A 39 -4.41 8.18 -10.03
C SER A 39 -5.85 8.58 -9.73
N ILE A 40 -6.03 9.42 -8.70
CA ILE A 40 -7.27 10.14 -8.42
C ILE A 40 -7.07 11.59 -8.87
N LEU A 41 -7.91 12.06 -9.78
CA LEU A 41 -7.82 13.39 -10.37
C LEU A 41 -8.44 14.42 -9.42
N SER A 42 -7.69 15.49 -9.13
CA SER A 42 -8.09 16.57 -8.22
C SER A 42 -8.43 17.89 -8.91
N GLN A 43 -8.54 17.89 -10.24
CA GLN A 43 -8.91 19.08 -10.99
C GLN A 43 -10.35 19.49 -10.64
N SER A 44 -10.64 20.79 -10.71
CA SER A 44 -11.89 21.38 -10.22
C SER A 44 -13.16 20.80 -10.85
N ASN A 45 -13.05 20.20 -12.04
CA ASN A 45 -14.12 19.53 -12.78
C ASN A 45 -14.12 17.99 -12.64
N GLU A 46 -13.12 17.40 -11.98
CA GLU A 46 -12.90 15.95 -11.96
C GLU A 46 -13.45 15.26 -10.71
N SER A 47 -13.85 16.00 -9.67
CA SER A 47 -14.57 15.46 -8.49
C SER A 47 -14.01 14.16 -7.90
N CYS A 48 -12.68 14.02 -7.82
CA CYS A 48 -12.00 12.80 -7.36
C CYS A 48 -12.28 11.57 -8.25
N SER A 49 -12.41 11.77 -9.56
CA SER A 49 -12.49 10.70 -10.55
C SER A 49 -11.19 9.87 -10.53
N VAL A 50 -11.31 8.58 -10.82
CA VAL A 50 -10.16 7.69 -10.91
C VAL A 50 -9.73 7.59 -12.37
N ASP A 51 -8.46 7.84 -12.65
CA ASP A 51 -7.88 7.57 -13.96
C ASP A 51 -7.74 6.05 -14.15
N SER A 52 -8.45 5.53 -15.15
CA SER A 52 -8.47 4.10 -15.47
C SER A 52 -7.23 3.58 -16.20
N MET A 53 -6.23 4.43 -16.47
CA MET A 53 -4.98 3.97 -17.06
C MET A 53 -4.31 2.90 -16.19
N VAL A 54 -3.79 1.88 -16.87
CA VAL A 54 -3.12 0.73 -16.25
C VAL A 54 -1.66 0.73 -16.66
N TYR A 55 -0.80 0.92 -15.68
CA TYR A 55 0.63 0.75 -15.84
C TYR A 55 1.13 -0.40 -14.96
N SER A 56 1.92 -1.29 -15.54
CA SER A 56 2.43 -2.48 -14.83
C SER A 56 3.22 -2.13 -13.57
N TYR A 57 3.94 -1.00 -13.58
CA TYR A 57 4.73 -0.57 -12.43
C TYR A 57 3.87 -0.19 -11.21
N ASN A 58 2.64 0.29 -11.39
CA ASN A 58 1.73 0.60 -10.27
C ASN A 58 1.43 -0.66 -9.46
N SER A 59 1.00 -1.72 -10.15
CA SER A 59 0.77 -3.02 -9.51
C SER A 59 2.06 -3.63 -8.99
N GLY A 60 3.17 -3.53 -9.73
CA GLY A 60 4.47 -4.08 -9.32
C GLY A 60 4.98 -3.51 -7.99
N ILE A 61 5.00 -2.19 -7.86
CA ILE A 61 5.43 -1.50 -6.64
C ILE A 61 4.46 -1.76 -5.48
N PHE A 62 3.16 -1.84 -5.76
CA PHE A 62 2.17 -2.15 -4.74
C PHE A 62 2.36 -3.57 -4.18
N ILE A 63 2.56 -4.57 -5.05
CA ILE A 63 2.82 -5.95 -4.66
C ILE A 63 4.11 -6.05 -3.83
N GLU A 64 5.19 -5.40 -4.25
CA GLU A 64 6.45 -5.36 -3.49
C GLU A 64 6.21 -4.83 -2.06
N GLY A 65 5.49 -3.71 -1.94
CA GLY A 65 5.14 -3.14 -0.64
C GLY A 65 4.30 -4.06 0.24
N LEU A 66 3.34 -4.79 -0.33
CA LEU A 66 2.49 -5.74 0.39
C LEU A 66 3.28 -6.93 0.93
N VAL A 67 4.23 -7.48 0.16
CA VAL A 67 5.07 -8.61 0.58
C VAL A 67 5.91 -8.23 1.80
N VAL A 68 6.56 -7.07 1.77
CA VAL A 68 7.34 -6.57 2.91
C VAL A 68 6.42 -6.34 4.12
N LEU A 69 5.24 -5.75 3.90
CA LEU A 69 4.30 -5.48 4.99
C LEU A 69 3.74 -6.77 5.63
N SER A 70 3.47 -7.82 4.82
CA SER A 70 3.02 -9.11 5.36
C SER A 70 4.08 -9.76 6.24
N ASP A 71 5.35 -9.69 5.84
CA ASP A 71 6.45 -10.28 6.62
C ASP A 71 6.60 -9.56 7.97
N LEU A 72 6.48 -8.23 7.98
CA LEU A 72 6.57 -7.43 9.21
C LEU A 72 5.40 -7.68 10.16
N THR A 73 4.19 -7.84 9.64
CA THR A 73 2.98 -8.03 10.46
C THR A 73 2.88 -9.44 11.04
N VAL A 74 3.19 -10.47 10.23
CA VAL A 74 3.26 -11.87 10.68
C VAL A 74 4.39 -12.06 11.69
N THR A 75 5.58 -11.51 11.41
CA THR A 75 6.71 -11.56 12.35
C THR A 75 6.37 -10.85 13.66
N ARG A 76 5.60 -9.75 13.62
CA ARG A 76 5.15 -9.07 14.85
C ARG A 76 4.16 -9.90 15.65
N GLN A 77 3.19 -10.55 15.01
CA GLN A 77 2.27 -11.46 15.71
C GLN A 77 3.03 -12.59 16.39
N LEU A 78 4.00 -13.20 15.69
CA LEU A 78 4.86 -14.23 16.27
C LEU A 78 5.71 -13.70 17.43
N LYS A 79 6.32 -12.50 17.31
CA LYS A 79 7.08 -11.87 18.40
C LYS A 79 6.21 -11.56 19.63
N LEU A 80 4.97 -11.10 19.43
CA LEU A 80 4.01 -10.82 20.50
C LEU A 80 3.55 -12.10 21.21
N CYS A 81 3.47 -13.24 20.51
CA CYS A 81 3.14 -14.53 21.12
C CYS A 81 4.30 -15.16 21.92
N MET A 82 5.53 -14.64 21.80
CA MET A 82 6.73 -15.20 22.44
C MET A 82 7.24 -14.36 23.63
N SER A 83 6.52 -13.30 24.00
CA SER A 83 6.81 -12.40 25.12
C SER A 83 5.73 -12.51 26.19
#